data_AF-A0A1S2M399-F1
#
_entry.id   AF-A0A1S2M399-F1
#
_cell.length_a   1.000
_cell.length_b   1.000
_cell.length_c   1.000
_cell.angle_alpha   90.00
_cell.angle_beta   90.00
_cell.angle_gamma   90.00
#
_symmetry.space_group_name_H-M   'P 1'
#
loop_
_entity.id
_entity.type
_entity.pdbx_description
1 polymer ?
#
loop_
_entity_poly.entity_id
_entity_poly.type
_entity_poly.pdbx_seq_one_letter_code
_entity_poly.pdbx_strand_id
1 'polypeptide(L)'
;METKLVRIAELAKSQPKMKFTSLAHLLDVEALKQCHYELPSRKAPGIHQTTKEEYELDLETNISDLVKRMKQKSYRPIPVRRTYISKPGTKIKRPLGIPEHEDKIVQRGIAKILNAIYEQDFMDSSFGFRPKRSCHDALKILNVYINTKYTNYVVDADIKGFFNNVDHTWMMSFLKHRIEDPNILRIIARFLKGGYMEEGKLFKTEDGTPQGGIISPILANIYLHYVLDLWFDKVVRKQCKGQAYIVRYADDYVCCFQNKDDAEAFYRALIKRLEKFNLELAEDKTKIIPFGRYAEENCKKNGGTKPPTFDFLGFTHYCSKDQKGKFRVKLKSSSKKMRAKLKECKEWLKASRTTNIHDVKSRLDRSLVGYYNYYCVTDNIKHVSNFKDKVRRLFFKWMNRRSQKKSFNWDKYVLFLKKFPFPVPRTKVSIFELKREINYIL
;
A
#
# COMPACT_ATOMS: atom_id res chain seq x y z
N MET A 1 15.42 -22.70 3.60
CA MET A 1 15.11 -21.46 4.35
C MET A 1 13.76 -21.52 5.09
N GLU A 2 12.68 -21.99 4.45
CA GLU A 2 11.31 -21.90 5.00
C GLU A 2 11.11 -22.56 6.37
N THR A 3 11.61 -23.77 6.58
CA THR A 3 11.52 -24.47 7.88
C THR A 3 12.20 -23.70 9.02
N LYS A 4 13.36 -23.09 8.77
CA LYS A 4 14.06 -22.24 9.75
C LYS A 4 13.28 -20.97 10.07
N LEU A 5 12.66 -20.33 9.06
CA LEU A 5 11.84 -19.13 9.25
C LEU A 5 10.54 -19.43 10.01
N VAL A 6 9.91 -20.58 9.76
CA VAL A 6 8.73 -21.02 10.51
C VAL A 6 9.06 -21.17 11.99
N ARG A 7 10.18 -21.83 12.31
CA ARG A 7 10.66 -21.95 13.70
C ARG A 7 10.90 -20.60 14.36
N ILE A 8 11.44 -19.62 13.62
CA ILE A 8 11.61 -18.25 14.14
C ILE A 8 10.26 -17.59 14.42
N ALA A 9 9.28 -17.78 13.54
CA ALA A 9 7.94 -17.25 13.75
C ALA A 9 7.26 -17.90 14.97
N GLU A 10 7.44 -19.20 15.19
CA GLU A 10 6.93 -19.92 16.37
C GLU A 10 7.60 -19.44 17.67
N LEU A 11 8.91 -19.22 17.65
CA LEU A 11 9.64 -18.65 18.79
C LEU A 11 9.19 -17.21 19.06
N ALA A 12 9.06 -16.39 18.02
CA ALA A 12 8.58 -15.01 18.13
C ALA A 12 7.17 -14.93 18.74
N LYS A 13 6.30 -15.90 18.41
CA LYS A 13 4.94 -16.01 18.94
C LYS A 13 4.90 -16.49 20.39
N SER A 14 5.68 -17.51 20.73
CA SER A 14 5.69 -18.10 22.08
C SER A 14 6.43 -17.24 23.10
N GLN A 15 7.45 -16.49 22.66
CA GLN A 15 8.30 -15.68 23.54
C GLN A 15 8.36 -14.22 23.08
N PRO A 16 7.37 -13.37 23.45
CA PRO A 16 7.25 -12.00 22.95
C PRO A 16 8.33 -11.02 23.44
N LYS A 17 9.17 -11.43 24.40
CA LYS A 17 10.31 -10.63 24.88
C LYS A 17 11.67 -11.14 24.38
N MET A 18 11.69 -12.24 23.61
CA MET A 18 12.92 -12.83 23.12
C MET A 18 13.59 -11.90 22.11
N LYS A 19 14.91 -11.76 22.25
CA LYS A 19 15.76 -11.09 21.27
C LYS A 19 16.50 -12.13 20.43
N PHE A 20 16.46 -11.94 19.12
CA PHE A 20 17.13 -12.82 18.17
C PHE A 20 18.57 -12.35 17.93
N THR A 21 19.54 -13.17 18.31
CA THR A 21 20.98 -12.83 18.30
C THR A 21 21.74 -13.37 17.09
N SER A 22 21.29 -14.47 16.49
CA SER A 22 21.93 -15.09 15.32
C SER A 22 20.90 -15.25 14.21
N LEU A 23 20.81 -14.26 13.32
CA LEU A 23 19.90 -14.26 12.17
C LEU A 23 20.66 -14.19 10.85
N ALA A 24 21.87 -13.62 10.84
CA ALA A 24 22.67 -13.47 9.62
C ALA A 24 23.02 -14.81 8.98
N HIS A 25 23.11 -15.89 9.76
CA HIS A 25 23.36 -17.25 9.26
C HIS A 25 22.22 -17.78 8.37
N LEU A 26 21.03 -17.18 8.41
CA LEU A 26 19.89 -17.55 7.57
C LEU A 26 20.03 -17.02 6.13
N LEU A 27 20.96 -16.09 5.90
CA LEU A 27 21.31 -15.58 4.58
C LEU A 27 22.42 -16.45 3.97
N ASP A 28 22.14 -17.75 3.83
CA ASP A 28 23.01 -18.72 3.17
C ASP A 28 22.81 -18.76 1.64
N VAL A 29 23.62 -19.56 0.95
CA VAL A 29 23.63 -19.64 -0.53
C VAL A 29 22.26 -20.06 -1.06
N GLU A 30 21.65 -21.10 -0.47
CA GLU A 30 20.33 -21.60 -0.87
C GLU A 30 19.23 -20.55 -0.63
N ALA A 31 19.29 -19.88 0.52
CA ALA A 31 18.41 -18.80 0.89
C ALA A 31 18.42 -17.65 -0.14
N LEU A 32 19.61 -17.19 -0.54
CA LEU A 32 19.75 -16.10 -1.50
C LEU A 32 19.36 -16.54 -2.92
N LYS A 33 19.62 -17.80 -3.32
CA LYS A 33 19.11 -18.36 -4.58
C LYS A 33 17.59 -18.35 -4.62
N GLN A 34 16.94 -18.82 -3.56
CA GLN A 34 15.47 -18.78 -3.48
C GLN A 34 14.96 -17.33 -3.60
N CYS A 35 15.63 -16.38 -2.96
CA CYS A 35 15.30 -14.97 -3.10
C CYS A 35 15.48 -14.45 -4.53
N HIS A 36 16.51 -14.90 -5.26
CA HIS A 36 16.72 -14.57 -6.68
C HIS A 36 15.57 -15.08 -7.55
N TYR A 37 15.15 -16.35 -7.40
CA TYR A 37 14.07 -16.92 -8.21
C TYR A 37 12.73 -16.20 -7.97
N GLU A 38 12.44 -15.82 -6.73
CA GLU A 38 11.23 -15.06 -6.38
C GLU A 38 11.21 -13.62 -6.93
N LEU A 39 12.35 -13.06 -7.31
CA LEU A 39 12.38 -11.73 -7.90
C LEU A 39 11.75 -11.77 -9.29
N PRO A 40 10.81 -10.86 -9.60
CA PRO A 40 10.17 -10.83 -10.91
C PRO A 40 11.18 -10.44 -12.01
N SER A 41 11.16 -11.17 -13.13
CA SER A 41 12.20 -11.11 -14.17
C SER A 41 12.36 -9.76 -14.85
N ARG A 42 11.31 -8.93 -14.89
CA ARG A 42 11.31 -7.63 -15.61
C ARG A 42 11.52 -6.40 -14.72
N LYS A 43 12.21 -6.54 -13.58
CA LYS A 43 12.52 -5.35 -12.76
C LYS A 43 13.57 -4.50 -13.46
N ALA A 44 13.36 -3.18 -13.43
CA ALA A 44 14.34 -2.23 -13.91
C ALA A 44 15.68 -2.43 -13.16
N PRO A 45 16.81 -2.40 -13.88
CA PRO A 45 18.10 -2.63 -13.27
C PRO A 45 18.60 -1.38 -12.52
N GLY A 46 19.59 -1.60 -11.66
CA GLY A 46 20.17 -0.60 -10.78
C GLY A 46 21.09 0.37 -11.52
N ILE A 47 22.20 0.73 -10.90
CA ILE A 47 23.20 1.63 -11.47
C ILE A 47 24.03 0.90 -12.52
N HIS A 48 24.45 -0.33 -12.21
CA HIS A 48 25.32 -1.13 -13.08
C HIS A 48 24.56 -1.82 -14.22
N GLN A 49 23.25 -1.58 -14.31
CA GLN A 49 22.35 -2.12 -15.32
C GLN A 49 22.27 -3.66 -15.37
N THR A 50 22.83 -4.37 -14.39
CA THR A 50 22.78 -5.83 -14.32
C THR A 50 21.34 -6.33 -14.26
N THR A 51 20.96 -7.10 -15.29
CA THR A 51 19.63 -7.70 -15.38
C THR A 51 19.59 -9.02 -14.60
N LYS A 52 18.37 -9.51 -14.32
CA LYS A 52 18.19 -10.83 -13.70
C LYS A 52 18.79 -11.92 -14.59
N GLU A 53 18.54 -11.83 -15.90
CA GLU A 53 18.95 -12.82 -16.90
C GLU A 53 20.47 -12.91 -17.00
N GLU A 54 21.16 -11.77 -17.04
CA GLU A 54 22.64 -11.73 -17.00
C GLU A 54 23.20 -12.29 -15.70
N TYR A 55 22.60 -11.95 -14.56
CA TYR A 55 23.05 -12.46 -13.26
C TYR A 55 22.83 -13.97 -13.10
N GLU A 56 21.82 -14.51 -13.80
CA GLU A 56 21.42 -15.92 -13.74
C GLU A 56 22.39 -16.82 -14.53
N LEU A 57 23.18 -16.28 -15.48
CA LEU A 57 24.20 -17.03 -16.22
C LEU A 57 25.24 -17.69 -15.31
N ASP A 58 25.72 -16.96 -14.31
CA ASP A 58 26.72 -17.43 -13.32
C ASP A 58 26.18 -17.40 -11.89
N LEU A 59 24.91 -17.79 -11.72
CA LEU A 59 24.16 -17.62 -10.46
C LEU A 59 24.87 -18.21 -9.24
N GLU A 60 25.44 -19.41 -9.38
CA GLU A 60 26.10 -20.15 -8.29
C GLU A 60 27.30 -19.37 -7.73
N THR A 61 28.20 -18.98 -8.64
CA THR A 61 29.44 -18.25 -8.34
C THR A 61 29.12 -16.88 -7.76
N ASN A 62 28.20 -16.15 -8.38
CA ASN A 62 27.79 -14.81 -7.96
C ASN A 62 27.21 -14.82 -6.53
N ILE A 63 26.33 -15.77 -6.21
CA ILE A 63 25.74 -15.88 -4.87
C ILE A 63 26.75 -16.37 -3.84
N SER A 64 27.61 -17.33 -4.19
CA SER A 64 28.65 -17.81 -3.29
C SER A 64 29.61 -16.67 -2.89
N ASP A 65 30.04 -15.86 -3.86
CA ASP A 65 30.85 -14.67 -3.61
C ASP A 65 30.10 -13.63 -2.76
N LEU A 66 28.83 -13.37 -3.05
CA LEU A 66 28.00 -12.46 -2.26
C LEU A 66 27.91 -12.91 -0.79
N VAL A 67 27.65 -14.19 -0.53
CA VAL A 67 27.64 -14.75 0.83
C VAL A 67 29.00 -14.62 1.50
N LYS A 68 30.09 -14.88 0.77
CA LYS A 68 31.46 -14.70 1.27
C LYS A 68 31.72 -13.25 1.68
N ARG A 69 31.38 -12.28 0.83
CA ARG A 69 31.47 -10.83 1.13
C ARG A 69 30.62 -10.43 2.34
N MET A 70 29.42 -10.99 2.48
CA MET A 70 28.55 -10.75 3.64
C MET A 70 29.16 -11.29 4.94
N LYS A 71 29.69 -12.53 4.93
CA LYS A 71 30.38 -13.16 6.08
C LYS A 71 31.63 -12.40 6.48
N GLN A 72 32.43 -11.96 5.50
CA GLN A 72 33.64 -11.16 5.71
C GLN A 72 33.37 -9.70 6.08
N LYS A 73 32.09 -9.28 6.18
CA LYS A 73 31.69 -7.91 6.52
C LYS A 73 32.08 -6.86 5.48
N SER A 74 32.57 -7.29 4.31
CA SER A 74 33.02 -6.45 3.19
C SER A 74 31.89 -6.03 2.25
N TYR A 75 30.73 -6.70 2.27
CA TYR A 75 29.57 -6.32 1.46
C TYR A 75 29.08 -4.88 1.75
N ARG A 76 29.10 -4.01 0.74
CA ARG A 76 28.59 -2.64 0.79
C ARG A 76 27.45 -2.47 -0.21
N PRO A 77 26.24 -2.07 0.24
CA PRO A 77 25.16 -1.72 -0.67
C PRO A 77 25.58 -0.63 -1.64
N ILE A 78 25.09 -0.73 -2.87
CA ILE A 78 25.33 0.25 -3.91
C ILE A 78 24.25 1.33 -3.80
N PRO A 79 24.58 2.62 -4.02
CA PRO A 79 23.59 3.69 -4.01
C PRO A 79 22.41 3.37 -4.94
N VAL A 80 21.19 3.74 -4.53
CA VAL A 80 20.02 3.43 -5.37
C VAL A 80 19.92 4.38 -6.56
N ARG A 81 19.55 3.88 -7.74
CA ARG A 81 19.33 4.73 -8.92
C ARG A 81 18.02 5.50 -8.77
N ARG A 82 18.09 6.83 -8.78
CA ARG A 82 16.91 7.71 -8.67
C ARG A 82 16.15 7.76 -9.99
N THR A 83 14.85 7.51 -9.94
CA THR A 83 13.92 7.64 -11.08
C THR A 83 12.65 8.33 -10.62
N TYR A 84 11.91 8.94 -11.54
CA TYR A 84 10.71 9.71 -11.19
C TYR A 84 9.45 9.12 -11.81
N ILE A 85 8.45 8.87 -10.97
CA ILE A 85 7.10 8.52 -11.42
C ILE A 85 6.14 9.65 -11.09
N SER A 86 5.41 10.14 -12.09
CA SER A 86 4.37 11.14 -11.89
C SER A 86 3.31 10.66 -10.90
N LYS A 87 3.03 11.43 -9.85
CA LYS A 87 1.91 11.12 -8.96
C LYS A 87 0.59 11.32 -9.73
N PRO A 88 -0.35 10.35 -9.69
CA PRO A 88 -1.61 10.46 -10.42
C PRO A 88 -2.38 11.74 -10.03
N GLY A 89 -2.60 12.63 -11.00
CA GLY A 89 -3.42 13.83 -10.81
C GLY A 89 -2.69 15.08 -10.28
N THR A 90 -1.37 15.02 -10.05
CA THR A 90 -0.56 16.19 -9.64
C THR A 90 0.66 16.36 -10.54
N LYS A 91 1.20 17.58 -10.64
CA LYS A 91 2.49 17.83 -11.33
C LYS A 91 3.71 17.28 -10.57
N ILE A 92 3.52 16.92 -9.29
CA ILE A 92 4.58 16.42 -8.42
C ILE A 92 5.02 15.02 -8.86
N LYS A 93 6.33 14.84 -9.04
CA LYS A 93 6.95 13.54 -9.30
C LYS A 93 7.31 12.86 -7.96
N ARG A 94 7.05 11.56 -7.85
CA ARG A 94 7.49 10.72 -6.74
C ARG A 94 8.86 10.14 -7.11
N PRO A 95 9.91 10.43 -6.34
CA PRO A 95 11.19 9.76 -6.55
C PRO A 95 11.08 8.28 -6.16
N LEU A 96 11.72 7.43 -6.95
CA LEU A 96 11.92 6.02 -6.67
C LEU A 96 13.41 5.70 -6.73
N GLY A 97 13.91 5.01 -5.73
CA GLY A 97 15.22 4.38 -5.73
C GLY A 97 15.11 2.96 -6.24
N ILE A 98 15.79 2.65 -7.33
CA ILE A 98 15.92 1.29 -7.87
C ILE A 98 17.26 0.73 -7.38
N PRO A 99 17.29 -0.24 -6.45
CA PRO A 99 18.53 -0.85 -6.00
C PRO A 99 19.16 -1.75 -7.07
N GLU A 100 20.43 -2.10 -6.86
CA GLU A 100 21.13 -3.08 -7.67
C GLU A 100 20.54 -4.49 -7.49
N HIS A 101 20.82 -5.41 -8.43
CA HIS A 101 20.25 -6.76 -8.37
C HIS A 101 20.68 -7.54 -7.12
N GLU A 102 21.96 -7.52 -6.75
CA GLU A 102 22.46 -8.14 -5.52
C GLU A 102 21.76 -7.57 -4.28
N ASP A 103 21.64 -6.24 -4.22
CA ASP A 103 20.97 -5.55 -3.13
C ASP A 103 19.50 -5.93 -3.02
N LYS A 104 18.80 -6.14 -4.15
CA LYS A 104 17.43 -6.65 -4.16
C LYS A 104 17.35 -8.05 -3.54
N ILE A 105 18.29 -8.95 -3.85
CA ILE A 105 18.33 -10.31 -3.30
C ILE A 105 18.54 -10.25 -1.78
N VAL A 106 19.53 -9.50 -1.31
CA VAL A 106 19.83 -9.35 0.13
C VAL A 106 18.66 -8.69 0.87
N GLN A 107 18.09 -7.61 0.32
CA GLN A 107 16.91 -6.94 0.90
C GLN A 107 15.71 -7.88 1.00
N ARG A 108 15.50 -8.75 0.00
CA ARG A 108 14.43 -9.75 0.00
C ARG A 108 14.64 -10.79 1.11
N GLY A 109 15.86 -11.30 1.27
CA GLY A 109 16.21 -12.22 2.34
C GLY A 109 15.97 -11.62 3.73
N ILE A 110 16.46 -10.39 3.96
CA ILE A 110 16.24 -9.70 5.24
C ILE A 110 14.74 -9.41 5.45
N ALA A 111 14.01 -9.00 4.41
CA ALA A 111 12.57 -8.77 4.53
C ALA A 111 11.80 -10.04 4.96
N LYS A 112 12.20 -11.23 4.47
CA LYS A 112 11.62 -12.51 4.93
C LYS A 112 11.89 -12.76 6.41
N ILE A 113 13.13 -12.54 6.87
CA ILE A 113 13.51 -12.68 8.28
C ILE A 113 12.70 -11.70 9.15
N LEU A 114 12.63 -10.43 8.77
CA LEU A 114 11.87 -9.42 9.50
C LEU A 114 10.38 -9.75 9.53
N ASN A 115 9.79 -10.22 8.43
CA ASN A 115 8.39 -10.65 8.41
C ASN A 115 8.14 -11.82 9.36
N ALA A 116 9.04 -12.82 9.41
CA ALA A 116 8.89 -13.95 10.32
C ALA A 116 8.86 -13.53 11.80
N ILE A 117 9.66 -12.52 12.17
CA ILE A 117 9.74 -12.01 13.55
C ILE A 117 8.55 -11.10 13.87
N TYR A 118 8.33 -10.07 13.06
CA TYR A 118 7.42 -8.96 13.39
C TYR A 118 5.96 -9.21 13.03
N GLU A 119 5.65 -10.16 12.13
CA GLU A 119 4.24 -10.45 11.81
C GLU A 119 3.46 -10.95 13.02
N GLN A 120 4.13 -11.57 14.00
CA GLN A 120 3.54 -12.00 15.27
C GLN A 120 3.32 -10.84 16.26
N ASP A 121 4.06 -9.74 16.10
CA ASP A 121 4.00 -8.58 17.00
C ASP A 121 3.05 -7.51 16.47
N PHE A 122 2.86 -7.43 15.15
CA PHE A 122 2.05 -6.40 14.52
C PHE A 122 0.60 -6.44 14.97
N MET A 123 0.12 -5.28 15.43
CA MET A 123 -1.29 -5.05 15.77
C MET A 123 -2.22 -5.41 14.63
N ASP A 124 -3.39 -5.95 14.98
CA ASP A 124 -4.38 -6.38 14.01
C ASP A 124 -5.06 -5.25 13.23
N SER A 125 -4.94 -4.02 13.73
CA SER A 125 -5.37 -2.81 13.04
C SER A 125 -4.53 -2.48 11.79
N SER A 126 -3.36 -3.10 11.60
CA SER A 126 -2.46 -2.85 10.47
C SER A 126 -2.61 -3.89 9.37
N PHE A 127 -2.85 -3.44 8.14
CA PHE A 127 -3.10 -4.30 6.97
C PHE A 127 -2.08 -4.14 5.84
N GLY A 128 -1.44 -2.97 5.74
CA GLY A 128 -0.58 -2.64 4.59
C GLY A 128 0.66 -3.52 4.53
N PHE A 129 1.01 -4.02 3.33
CA PHE A 129 2.23 -4.80 3.06
C PHE A 129 2.45 -6.05 3.92
N ARG A 130 1.39 -6.59 4.52
CA ARG A 130 1.44 -7.81 5.33
C ARG A 130 0.97 -9.03 4.55
N PRO A 131 1.57 -10.21 4.77
CA PRO A 131 1.10 -11.44 4.14
C PRO A 131 -0.35 -11.74 4.57
N LYS A 132 -1.15 -12.26 3.64
CA LYS A 132 -2.57 -12.64 3.86
C LYS A 132 -3.52 -11.49 4.26
N ARG A 133 -3.07 -10.25 4.32
CA ARG A 133 -3.90 -9.05 4.57
C ARG A 133 -4.03 -8.22 3.29
N SER A 134 -5.26 -7.81 2.96
CA SER A 134 -5.54 -7.02 1.75
C SER A 134 -6.20 -5.68 2.05
N CYS A 135 -6.19 -4.76 1.07
CA CYS A 135 -6.95 -3.50 1.16
C CYS A 135 -8.43 -3.75 1.48
N HIS A 136 -9.02 -4.81 0.93
CA HIS A 136 -10.42 -5.15 1.16
C HIS A 136 -10.68 -5.55 2.61
N ASP A 137 -9.73 -6.21 3.27
CA ASP A 137 -9.87 -6.62 4.66
C ASP A 137 -9.89 -5.38 5.58
N ALA A 138 -9.04 -4.38 5.32
CA ALA A 138 -9.07 -3.09 6.02
C ALA A 138 -10.43 -2.38 5.84
N LEU A 139 -10.97 -2.36 4.62
CA LEU A 139 -12.28 -1.77 4.33
C LEU A 139 -13.44 -2.49 5.04
N LYS A 140 -13.38 -3.82 5.13
CA LYS A 140 -14.38 -4.63 5.85
C LYS A 140 -14.37 -4.31 7.34
N ILE A 141 -13.21 -4.29 7.97
CA ILE A 141 -13.07 -3.97 9.40
C ILE A 141 -13.53 -2.54 9.69
N LEU A 142 -13.13 -1.57 8.86
CA LEU A 142 -13.62 -0.19 8.98
C LEU A 142 -15.15 -0.11 8.87
N ASN A 143 -15.74 -0.86 7.94
CA ASN A 143 -17.19 -0.92 7.76
C ASN A 143 -17.90 -1.44 9.03
N VAL A 144 -17.34 -2.45 9.68
CA VAL A 144 -17.89 -3.00 10.94
C VAL A 144 -17.77 -2.00 12.09
N TYR A 145 -16.62 -1.34 12.25
CA TYR A 145 -16.45 -0.32 13.29
C TYR A 145 -17.48 0.82 13.17
N ILE A 146 -17.79 1.24 11.95
CA ILE A 146 -18.74 2.34 11.73
C ILE A 146 -20.20 1.87 11.81
N ASN A 147 -20.54 0.68 11.29
CA ASN A 147 -21.93 0.21 11.27
C ASN A 147 -22.40 -0.40 12.59
N THR A 148 -21.52 -1.11 13.29
CA THR A 148 -21.89 -1.94 14.45
C THR A 148 -21.48 -1.33 15.78
N LYS A 149 -20.34 -0.64 15.84
CA LYS A 149 -19.82 -0.03 17.08
C LYS A 149 -20.24 1.44 17.20
N TYR A 150 -20.04 2.05 18.37
CA TYR A 150 -20.42 3.44 18.62
C TYR A 150 -19.42 4.42 18.02
N THR A 151 -19.48 4.62 16.70
CA THR A 151 -18.62 5.57 15.97
C THR A 151 -19.45 6.73 15.43
N ASN A 152 -19.06 7.96 15.77
CA ASN A 152 -19.70 9.19 15.27
C ASN A 152 -18.74 10.17 14.60
N TYR A 153 -17.43 9.98 14.77
CA TYR A 153 -16.40 10.83 14.20
C TYR A 153 -15.30 9.96 13.60
N VAL A 154 -14.81 10.40 12.44
CA VAL A 154 -13.70 9.76 11.74
C VAL A 154 -12.60 10.79 11.56
N VAL A 155 -11.39 10.46 12.00
CA VAL A 155 -10.17 11.21 11.74
C VAL A 155 -9.44 10.52 10.60
N ASP A 156 -9.51 11.15 9.43
CA ASP A 156 -8.76 10.75 8.23
C ASP A 156 -7.43 11.49 8.26
N ALA A 157 -6.30 10.79 8.41
CA ALA A 157 -4.99 11.37 8.65
C ALA A 157 -3.92 10.78 7.71
N ASP A 158 -3.05 11.66 7.19
CA ASP A 158 -1.99 11.30 6.23
C ASP A 158 -0.64 11.85 6.72
N ILE A 159 0.43 11.07 6.60
CA ILE A 159 1.78 11.50 6.97
C ILE A 159 2.46 12.15 5.76
N LYS A 160 2.97 13.37 5.94
CA LYS A 160 3.65 14.10 4.88
C LYS A 160 5.01 13.47 4.60
N GLY A 161 5.14 12.89 3.42
CA GLY A 161 6.43 12.43 2.93
C GLY A 161 7.07 11.33 3.77
N PHE A 162 6.27 10.43 4.37
CA PHE A 162 6.72 9.40 5.32
C PHE A 162 8.07 8.77 4.96
N PHE A 163 8.20 8.18 3.76
CA PHE A 163 9.43 7.49 3.35
C PHE A 163 10.68 8.40 3.30
N ASN A 164 10.54 9.71 3.16
CA ASN A 164 11.68 10.64 3.12
C ASN A 164 12.10 11.11 4.53
N ASN A 165 11.20 11.03 5.53
CA ASN A 165 11.42 11.62 6.85
C ASN A 165 11.65 10.57 7.95
N VAL A 166 11.76 9.29 7.59
CA VAL A 166 12.04 8.22 8.57
C VAL A 166 13.43 8.42 9.17
N ASP A 167 13.47 8.74 10.47
CA ASP A 167 14.70 8.86 11.23
C ASP A 167 15.41 7.50 11.40
N HIS A 168 16.68 7.42 10.99
CA HIS A 168 17.46 6.19 11.04
C HIS A 168 17.78 5.73 12.47
N THR A 169 17.97 6.66 13.39
CA THR A 169 18.31 6.38 14.80
C THR A 169 17.14 5.71 15.50
N TRP A 170 15.93 6.25 15.33
CA TRP A 170 14.69 5.64 15.83
C TRP A 170 14.43 4.30 15.15
N MET A 171 14.58 4.20 13.82
CA MET A 171 14.41 2.93 13.10
C MET A 171 15.32 1.84 13.67
N MET A 172 16.61 2.14 13.88
CA MET A 172 17.55 1.18 14.44
C MET A 172 17.23 0.82 15.90
N SER A 173 16.71 1.77 16.67
CA SER A 173 16.27 1.55 18.05
C SER A 173 15.06 0.62 18.11
N PHE A 174 14.08 0.81 17.22
CA PHE A 174 12.93 -0.08 17.12
C PHE A 174 13.31 -1.50 16.71
N LEU A 175 14.25 -1.65 15.77
CA LEU A 175 14.75 -2.97 15.38
C LEU A 175 15.46 -3.70 16.54
N LYS A 176 16.20 -2.95 17.36
CA LYS A 176 16.92 -3.48 18.53
C LYS A 176 16.02 -4.03 19.64
N HIS A 177 14.73 -3.73 19.64
CA HIS A 177 13.81 -4.33 20.61
C HIS A 177 13.69 -5.84 20.44
N ARG A 178 13.75 -6.34 19.21
CA ARG A 178 13.60 -7.77 18.88
C ARG A 178 14.85 -8.40 18.29
N ILE A 179 15.76 -7.61 17.74
CA ILE A 179 16.95 -8.10 17.05
C ILE A 179 18.19 -7.60 17.77
N GLU A 180 19.02 -8.53 18.23
CA GLU A 180 20.31 -8.25 18.85
C GLU A 180 21.49 -8.67 17.97
N ASP A 181 21.21 -9.27 16.79
CA ASP A 181 22.25 -9.60 15.81
C ASP A 181 22.91 -8.35 15.20
N PRO A 182 24.19 -8.07 15.52
CA PRO A 182 24.88 -6.87 15.04
C PRO A 182 25.14 -6.91 13.52
N ASN A 183 25.21 -8.10 12.91
CA ASN A 183 25.53 -8.23 11.49
C ASN A 183 24.34 -7.83 10.62
N ILE A 184 23.13 -8.31 10.94
CA ILE A 184 21.91 -7.89 10.23
C ILE A 184 21.65 -6.40 10.45
N LEU A 185 21.72 -5.93 11.70
CA LEU A 185 21.51 -4.52 12.01
C LEU A 185 22.49 -3.62 11.24
N ARG A 186 23.75 -4.04 11.10
CA ARG A 186 24.73 -3.30 10.29
C ARG A 186 24.37 -3.28 8.81
N ILE A 187 23.88 -4.38 8.23
CA ILE A 187 23.47 -4.41 6.82
C ILE A 187 22.26 -3.48 6.60
N ILE A 188 21.27 -3.52 7.49
CA ILE A 188 20.11 -2.62 7.43
C ILE A 188 20.56 -1.15 7.54
N ALA A 189 21.44 -0.83 8.50
CA ALA A 189 21.98 0.52 8.64
C ALA A 189 22.74 0.98 7.39
N ARG A 190 23.48 0.08 6.73
CA ARG A 190 24.14 0.37 5.45
C ARG A 190 23.13 0.63 4.32
N PHE A 191 22.01 -0.09 4.28
CA PHE A 191 20.96 0.19 3.29
C PHE A 191 20.28 1.56 3.51
N LEU A 192 20.06 1.94 4.77
CA LEU A 192 19.48 3.25 5.11
C LEU A 192 20.42 4.40 4.73
N LYS A 193 21.72 4.25 5.01
CA LYS A 193 22.77 5.25 4.71
C LYS A 193 23.33 5.18 3.29
N GLY A 194 22.88 4.22 2.47
CA GLY A 194 23.48 3.89 1.17
C GLY A 194 23.40 5.00 0.12
N GLY A 195 22.63 6.06 0.38
CA GLY A 195 22.51 7.19 -0.53
C GLY A 195 21.72 6.85 -1.80
N TYR A 196 21.66 7.81 -2.71
CA TYR A 196 21.11 7.62 -4.04
C TYR A 196 21.99 8.31 -5.09
N MET A 197 21.94 7.79 -6.31
CA MET A 197 22.60 8.41 -7.46
C MET A 197 21.57 9.04 -8.38
N GLU A 198 21.80 10.30 -8.73
CA GLU A 198 20.95 11.09 -9.63
C GLU A 198 21.84 11.85 -10.61
N GLU A 199 21.60 11.66 -11.91
CA GLU A 199 22.38 12.29 -13.00
C GLU A 199 23.92 12.13 -12.84
N GLY A 200 24.35 10.96 -12.37
CA GLY A 200 25.78 10.65 -12.16
C GLY A 200 26.39 11.25 -10.89
N LYS A 201 25.61 12.00 -10.10
CA LYS A 201 26.05 12.55 -8.81
C LYS A 201 25.56 11.68 -7.65
N LEU A 202 26.45 11.43 -6.69
CA LEU A 202 26.14 10.70 -5.46
C LEU A 202 25.61 11.65 -4.40
N PHE A 203 24.42 11.37 -3.87
CA PHE A 203 23.81 12.10 -2.77
C PHE A 203 23.70 11.20 -1.54
N LYS A 204 24.12 11.73 -0.38
CA LYS A 204 23.92 11.05 0.90
C LYS A 204 22.45 11.13 1.31
N THR A 205 21.99 10.11 2.02
CA THR A 205 20.64 10.06 2.60
C THR A 205 20.81 10.14 4.11
N GLU A 206 20.61 11.33 4.66
CA GLU A 206 20.65 11.56 6.11
C GLU A 206 19.37 11.04 6.78
N ASP A 207 18.21 11.25 6.12
CA ASP A 207 16.89 10.79 6.58
C ASP A 207 16.14 10.02 5.51
N GLY A 208 15.24 9.15 5.95
CA GLY A 208 14.33 8.41 5.09
C GLY A 208 14.80 7.02 4.70
N THR A 209 13.93 6.29 4.03
CA THR A 209 14.22 4.98 3.46
C THR A 209 14.08 5.07 1.94
N PRO A 210 14.97 4.43 1.17
CA PRO A 210 14.90 4.49 -0.29
C PRO A 210 13.55 3.93 -0.78
N GLN A 211 12.76 4.81 -1.41
CA GLN A 211 11.42 4.47 -1.88
C GLN A 211 11.53 3.57 -3.11
N GLY A 212 11.32 2.26 -2.95
CA GLY A 212 11.53 1.26 -4.00
C GLY A 212 12.44 0.10 -3.60
N GLY A 213 13.09 0.20 -2.43
CA GLY A 213 13.71 -0.94 -1.77
C GLY A 213 12.67 -2.01 -1.40
N ILE A 214 13.05 -3.28 -1.50
CA ILE A 214 12.18 -4.42 -1.17
C ILE A 214 11.95 -4.52 0.34
N ILE A 215 12.93 -4.06 1.12
CA ILE A 215 12.88 -4.04 2.59
C ILE A 215 12.11 -2.83 3.14
N SER A 216 11.98 -1.74 2.37
CA SER A 216 11.37 -0.48 2.84
C SER A 216 9.93 -0.64 3.37
N PRO A 217 9.03 -1.45 2.76
CA PRO A 217 7.68 -1.64 3.27
C PRO A 217 7.61 -2.28 4.67
N ILE A 218 8.47 -3.27 4.96
CA ILE A 218 8.48 -3.91 6.28
C ILE A 218 9.08 -2.96 7.33
N LEU A 219 10.15 -2.23 6.99
CA LEU A 219 10.72 -1.21 7.87
C LEU A 219 9.69 -0.11 8.20
N ALA A 220 8.96 0.37 7.20
CA ALA A 220 7.86 1.32 7.37
C ALA A 220 6.81 0.82 8.37
N ASN A 221 6.42 -0.45 8.24
CA ASN A 221 5.45 -1.06 9.14
C ASN A 221 5.97 -1.21 10.57
N ILE A 222 7.23 -1.62 10.75
CA ILE A 222 7.89 -1.69 12.07
C ILE A 222 7.88 -0.32 12.72
N TYR A 223 8.28 0.72 11.99
CA TYR A 223 8.31 2.08 12.51
C TYR A 223 6.93 2.56 12.98
N LEU A 224 5.92 2.46 12.12
CA LEU A 224 4.56 2.90 12.43
C LEU A 224 3.87 2.02 13.49
N HIS A 225 4.28 0.75 13.62
CA HIS A 225 3.78 -0.10 14.68
C HIS A 225 4.15 0.44 16.07
N TYR A 226 5.41 0.86 16.29
CA TYR A 226 5.84 1.43 17.56
C TYR A 226 5.37 2.88 17.76
N VAL A 227 5.38 3.69 16.70
CA VAL A 227 5.04 5.11 16.79
C VAL A 227 3.54 5.31 16.97
N LEU A 228 2.72 4.59 16.19
CA LEU A 228 1.29 4.80 16.06
C LEU A 228 0.47 3.64 16.64
N ASP A 229 0.63 2.41 16.15
CA ASP A 229 -0.31 1.31 16.47
C ASP A 229 -0.29 0.96 17.97
N LEU A 230 0.90 0.75 18.54
CA LEU A 230 1.07 0.45 19.96
C LEU A 230 0.68 1.63 20.86
N TRP A 231 1.02 2.84 20.44
CA TRP A 231 0.64 4.05 21.18
C TRP A 231 -0.88 4.23 21.21
N PHE A 232 -1.56 3.97 20.08
CA PHE A 232 -3.02 4.04 20.00
C PHE A 232 -3.67 3.03 20.95
N ASP A 233 -3.22 1.78 20.95
CA ASP A 233 -3.79 0.73 21.82
C ASP A 233 -3.51 0.97 23.31
N LYS A 234 -2.28 1.34 23.66
CA LYS A 234 -1.85 1.42 25.06
C LYS A 234 -2.17 2.74 25.74
N VAL A 235 -2.24 3.83 24.98
CA VAL A 235 -2.41 5.19 25.53
C VAL A 235 -3.72 5.79 25.08
N VAL A 236 -3.93 5.98 23.78
CA VAL A 236 -5.10 6.71 23.24
C VAL A 236 -6.40 6.04 23.66
N ARG A 237 -6.51 4.73 23.42
CA ARG A 237 -7.73 3.97 23.74
C ARG A 237 -8.08 4.01 25.23
N LYS A 238 -7.09 4.11 26.13
CA LYS A 238 -7.31 4.20 27.57
C LYS A 238 -7.69 5.61 28.05
N GLN A 239 -7.27 6.63 27.31
CA GLN A 239 -7.55 8.03 27.63
C GLN A 239 -8.89 8.49 27.06
N CYS A 240 -9.37 7.87 25.97
CA CYS A 240 -10.67 8.17 25.40
C CYS A 240 -11.80 7.84 26.38
N LYS A 241 -12.77 8.75 26.50
CA LYS A 241 -13.99 8.51 27.28
C LYS A 241 -14.93 7.54 26.58
N GLY A 242 -14.99 7.61 25.24
CA GLY A 242 -15.79 6.74 24.39
C GLY A 242 -14.98 5.66 23.67
N GLN A 243 -15.63 4.94 22.76
CA GLN A 243 -14.97 3.93 21.94
C GLN A 243 -14.03 4.56 20.90
N ALA A 244 -12.85 3.94 20.72
CA ALA A 244 -11.82 4.38 19.78
C ALA A 244 -11.21 3.19 19.01
N TYR A 245 -11.19 3.29 17.68
CA TYR A 245 -10.68 2.26 16.77
C TYR A 245 -9.72 2.86 15.74
N ILE A 246 -8.77 2.07 15.27
CA ILE A 246 -7.82 2.46 14.22
C ILE A 246 -7.76 1.38 13.14
N VAL A 247 -7.72 1.81 11.88
CA VAL A 247 -7.46 0.97 10.72
C VAL A 247 -6.34 1.61 9.92
N ARG A 248 -5.22 0.90 9.78
CA ARG A 248 -4.03 1.40 9.08
C ARG A 248 -3.70 0.53 7.87
N TYR A 249 -3.40 1.17 6.76
CA TYR A 249 -2.86 0.56 5.57
C TYR A 249 -1.60 1.32 5.13
N ALA A 250 -0.45 0.79 5.52
CA ALA A 250 0.84 1.46 5.34
C ALA A 250 0.89 2.83 6.03
N ASP A 251 1.02 3.91 5.26
CA ASP A 251 1.04 5.31 5.69
C ASP A 251 -0.36 5.94 5.81
N ASP A 252 -1.36 5.38 5.15
CA ASP A 252 -2.75 5.82 5.16
C ASP A 252 -3.51 5.16 6.33
N TYR A 253 -4.08 5.94 7.24
CA TYR A 253 -4.83 5.42 8.38
C TYR A 253 -6.04 6.25 8.73
N VAL A 254 -7.05 5.55 9.25
CA VAL A 254 -8.32 6.12 9.66
C VAL A 254 -8.59 5.74 11.10
N CYS A 255 -8.86 6.74 11.94
CA CYS A 255 -9.25 6.54 13.33
C CYS A 255 -10.72 6.87 13.52
N CYS A 256 -11.46 6.00 14.20
CA CYS A 256 -12.87 6.11 14.47
C CYS A 256 -13.09 6.39 15.96
N PHE A 257 -13.90 7.39 16.27
CA PHE A 257 -14.18 7.82 17.65
C PHE A 257 -15.69 7.96 17.88
N GLN A 258 -16.11 7.68 19.10
CA GLN A 258 -17.48 7.93 19.56
C GLN A 258 -17.75 9.42 19.80
N ASN A 259 -16.82 10.12 20.44
CA ASN A 259 -16.99 11.51 20.87
C ASN A 259 -16.12 12.46 20.05
N LYS A 260 -16.59 13.70 19.90
CA LYS A 260 -15.85 14.75 19.20
C LYS A 260 -14.58 15.15 19.96
N ASP A 261 -14.72 15.33 21.27
CA ASP A 261 -13.62 15.76 22.15
C ASP A 261 -12.47 14.75 22.15
N ASP A 262 -12.79 13.45 22.12
CA ASP A 262 -11.80 12.38 22.01
C ASP A 262 -11.03 12.47 20.67
N ALA A 263 -11.73 12.77 19.57
CA ALA A 263 -11.12 12.95 18.25
C ALA A 263 -10.22 14.19 18.17
N GLU A 264 -10.65 15.32 18.75
CA GLU A 264 -9.87 16.56 18.81
C GLU A 264 -8.64 16.41 19.73
N ALA A 265 -8.80 15.76 20.89
CA ALA A 265 -7.72 15.46 21.80
C ALA A 265 -6.68 14.52 21.14
N PHE A 266 -7.15 13.48 20.46
CA PHE A 266 -6.29 12.58 19.69
C PHE A 266 -5.51 13.34 18.61
N TYR A 267 -6.17 14.20 17.84
CA TYR A 267 -5.52 14.98 16.78
C TYR A 267 -4.38 15.85 17.34
N ARG A 268 -4.62 16.57 18.44
CA ARG A 268 -3.57 17.39 19.09
C ARG A 268 -2.42 16.54 19.64
N ALA A 269 -2.73 15.38 20.21
CA ALA A 269 -1.72 14.45 20.72
C ALA A 269 -0.91 13.79 19.59
N LEU A 270 -1.56 13.52 18.44
CA LEU A 270 -0.94 12.91 17.27
C LEU A 270 0.15 13.80 16.66
N ILE A 271 -0.09 15.11 16.56
CA ILE A 271 0.91 16.07 16.05
C ILE A 271 2.19 15.98 16.90
N LYS A 272 2.06 16.16 18.22
CA LYS A 272 3.19 16.08 19.16
C LYS A 272 3.87 14.71 19.15
N ARG A 273 3.08 13.64 18.98
CA ARG A 273 3.60 12.27 18.90
C ARG A 273 4.47 12.10 17.67
N LEU A 274 4.01 12.53 16.49
CA LEU A 274 4.75 12.40 15.24
C LEU A 274 6.02 13.26 15.23
N GLU A 275 5.95 14.48 15.73
CA GLU A 275 7.11 15.38 15.86
C GLU A 275 8.25 14.75 16.67
N LYS A 276 7.92 14.04 17.77
CA LYS A 276 8.91 13.31 18.58
C LYS A 276 9.71 12.26 17.80
N PHE A 277 9.14 11.75 16.71
CA PHE A 277 9.76 10.77 15.82
C PHE A 277 10.14 11.38 14.46
N ASN A 278 10.32 12.70 14.39
CA ASN A 278 10.71 13.41 13.17
C ASN A 278 9.74 13.20 11.98
N LEU A 279 8.47 12.96 12.28
CA LEU A 279 7.40 12.83 11.29
C LEU A 279 6.48 14.06 11.33
N GLU A 280 5.98 14.45 10.16
CA GLU A 280 5.07 15.60 10.02
C GLU A 280 3.70 15.13 9.52
N LEU A 281 2.63 15.62 10.15
CA LEU A 281 1.27 15.36 9.72
C LEU A 281 0.92 16.24 8.52
N ALA A 282 0.22 15.71 7.52
CA ALA A 282 -0.29 16.53 6.43
C ALA A 282 -1.59 17.22 6.88
N GLU A 283 -1.48 18.41 7.48
CA GLU A 283 -2.62 19.18 8.01
C GLU A 283 -3.69 19.43 6.95
N ASP A 284 -3.29 19.79 5.71
CA ASP A 284 -4.22 20.02 4.59
C ASP A 284 -5.10 18.82 4.23
N LYS A 285 -4.61 17.63 4.54
CA LYS A 285 -5.30 16.37 4.23
C LYS A 285 -6.00 15.78 5.44
N THR A 286 -5.56 16.15 6.64
CA THR A 286 -6.09 15.55 7.86
C THR A 286 -7.39 16.24 8.26
N LYS A 287 -8.45 15.46 8.46
CA LYS A 287 -9.79 16.01 8.73
C LYS A 287 -10.52 15.20 9.79
N ILE A 288 -11.17 15.93 10.71
CA ILE A 288 -12.15 15.37 11.63
C ILE A 288 -13.52 15.48 10.97
N ILE A 289 -14.15 14.33 10.71
CA ILE A 289 -15.36 14.22 9.92
C ILE A 289 -16.46 13.60 10.77
N PRO A 290 -17.59 14.29 11.00
CA PRO A 290 -18.76 13.70 11.64
C PRO A 290 -19.31 12.57 10.77
N PHE A 291 -19.11 11.31 11.15
CA PHE A 291 -19.45 10.15 10.34
C PHE A 291 -19.93 8.99 11.21
N GLY A 292 -21.11 8.45 10.90
CA GLY A 292 -21.75 7.43 11.72
C GLY A 292 -23.27 7.49 11.64
N ARG A 293 -23.95 6.76 12.54
CA ARG A 293 -25.42 6.63 12.55
C ARG A 293 -26.12 7.98 12.65
N TYR A 294 -25.59 8.89 13.45
CA TYR A 294 -26.17 10.22 13.69
C TYR A 294 -25.65 11.30 12.74
N ALA A 295 -24.81 10.95 11.74
CA ALA A 295 -24.21 11.96 10.87
C ALA A 295 -25.25 12.72 10.02
N GLU A 296 -26.32 12.03 9.58
CA GLU A 296 -27.40 12.68 8.82
C GLU A 296 -28.22 13.64 9.72
N GLU A 297 -28.55 13.22 10.93
CA GLU A 297 -29.29 14.04 11.91
C GLU A 297 -28.47 15.26 12.36
N ASN A 298 -27.20 15.05 12.69
CA ASN A 298 -26.28 16.13 13.06
C ASN A 298 -26.06 17.11 11.91
N CYS A 299 -26.02 16.62 10.66
CA CYS A 299 -25.91 17.47 9.49
C CYS A 299 -27.16 18.34 9.32
N LYS A 300 -28.36 17.77 9.47
CA LYS A 300 -29.63 18.52 9.41
C LYS A 300 -29.74 19.57 10.53
N LYS A 301 -29.34 19.21 11.76
CA LYS A 301 -29.28 20.14 12.90
C LYS A 301 -28.35 21.33 12.63
N ASN A 302 -27.25 21.10 11.92
CA ASN A 302 -26.27 22.13 11.56
C ASN A 302 -26.59 22.84 10.23
N GLY A 303 -27.81 22.72 9.70
CA GLY A 303 -28.24 23.38 8.46
C GLY A 303 -27.64 22.82 7.17
N GLY A 304 -27.01 21.64 7.23
CA GLY A 304 -26.39 21.00 6.07
C GLY A 304 -27.37 20.14 5.26
N THR A 305 -27.12 20.07 3.94
CA THR A 305 -27.99 19.34 2.99
C THR A 305 -27.60 17.87 2.80
N LYS A 306 -26.34 17.50 3.03
CA LYS A 306 -25.83 16.12 2.87
C LYS A 306 -24.81 15.77 3.93
N PRO A 307 -24.86 14.55 4.50
CA PRO A 307 -23.85 14.08 5.44
C PRO A 307 -22.47 14.06 4.76
N PRO A 308 -21.39 14.30 5.51
CA PRO A 308 -20.06 14.33 4.95
C PRO A 308 -19.61 12.92 4.52
N THR A 309 -18.60 12.89 3.66
CA THR A 309 -18.01 11.67 3.10
C THR A 309 -16.50 11.75 3.17
N PHE A 310 -15.83 10.62 3.31
CA PHE A 310 -14.36 10.56 3.31
C PHE A 310 -13.85 9.52 2.31
N ASP A 311 -12.62 9.70 1.83
CA ASP A 311 -11.98 8.83 0.85
C ASP A 311 -10.92 7.97 1.56
N PHE A 312 -11.02 6.64 1.51
CA PHE A 312 -9.99 5.74 2.06
C PHE A 312 -9.75 4.57 1.10
N LEU A 313 -8.49 4.24 0.85
CA LEU A 313 -8.07 3.15 -0.05
C LEU A 313 -8.69 3.18 -1.46
N GLY A 314 -8.98 4.38 -1.97
CA GLY A 314 -9.57 4.61 -3.28
C GLY A 314 -11.09 4.51 -3.35
N PHE A 315 -11.76 4.35 -2.21
CA PHE A 315 -13.22 4.37 -2.09
C PHE A 315 -13.69 5.57 -1.30
N THR A 316 -14.78 6.19 -1.75
CA THR A 316 -15.52 7.18 -0.98
C THR A 316 -16.54 6.44 -0.11
N HIS A 317 -16.43 6.60 1.20
CA HIS A 317 -17.37 6.10 2.19
C HIS A 317 -18.47 7.13 2.40
N TYR A 318 -19.72 6.69 2.35
CA TYR A 318 -20.86 7.56 2.58
C TYR A 318 -21.93 6.86 3.40
N CYS A 319 -22.57 7.63 4.28
CA CYS A 319 -23.70 7.18 5.09
C CYS A 319 -24.94 7.00 4.20
N SER A 320 -25.61 5.87 4.34
CA SER A 320 -26.86 5.55 3.63
C SER A 320 -27.73 4.65 4.50
N LYS A 321 -28.86 4.20 3.94
CA LYS A 321 -29.75 3.21 4.54
C LYS A 321 -29.78 1.93 3.71
N ASP A 322 -30.00 0.80 4.35
CA ASP A 322 -30.31 -0.47 3.68
C ASP A 322 -31.76 -0.50 3.16
N GLN A 323 -32.16 -1.60 2.55
CA GLN A 323 -33.54 -1.77 2.05
C GLN A 323 -34.60 -1.78 3.16
N LYS A 324 -34.20 -2.04 4.42
CA LYS A 324 -35.06 -2.07 5.61
C LYS A 324 -35.01 -0.74 6.39
N GLY A 325 -34.36 0.29 5.84
CA GLY A 325 -34.24 1.61 6.47
C GLY A 325 -33.18 1.73 7.57
N LYS A 326 -32.41 0.67 7.86
CA LYS A 326 -31.33 0.70 8.86
C LYS A 326 -30.09 1.41 8.32
N PHE A 327 -29.37 2.12 9.19
CA PHE A 327 -28.11 2.77 8.86
C PHE A 327 -27.10 1.79 8.27
N ARG A 328 -26.45 2.18 7.18
CA ARG A 328 -25.42 1.39 6.50
C ARG A 328 -24.43 2.29 5.77
N VAL A 329 -23.15 2.07 6.01
CA VAL A 329 -22.06 2.66 5.21
C VAL A 329 -21.96 1.94 3.87
N LYS A 330 -22.06 2.71 2.78
CA LYS A 330 -21.86 2.23 1.42
C LYS A 330 -20.55 2.78 0.85
N LEU A 331 -19.98 2.04 -0.10
CA LEU A 331 -18.74 2.42 -0.78
C LEU A 331 -19.00 2.72 -2.25
N LYS A 332 -18.33 3.75 -2.75
CA LYS A 332 -18.26 4.03 -4.20
C LYS A 332 -16.81 4.30 -4.62
N SER A 333 -16.44 3.99 -5.85
CA SER A 333 -15.12 4.35 -6.40
C SER A 333 -14.86 5.85 -6.26
N SER A 334 -13.70 6.24 -5.73
CA SER A 334 -13.34 7.66 -5.60
C SER A 334 -13.35 8.33 -6.97
N SER A 335 -14.07 9.45 -7.06
CA SER A 335 -14.20 10.21 -8.31
C SER A 335 -12.85 10.72 -8.81
N LYS A 336 -11.89 10.94 -7.92
CA LYS A 336 -10.51 11.34 -8.27
C LYS A 336 -9.78 10.18 -8.97
N LYS A 337 -9.82 8.98 -8.39
CA LYS A 337 -9.17 7.77 -8.95
C LYS A 337 -9.80 7.33 -10.27
N MET A 338 -11.14 7.35 -10.36
CA MET A 338 -11.84 7.03 -11.60
C MET A 338 -11.45 7.99 -12.74
N ARG A 339 -11.43 9.32 -12.47
CA ARG A 339 -11.01 10.32 -13.46
C ARG A 339 -9.57 10.14 -13.90
N ALA A 340 -8.66 9.88 -12.95
CA ALA A 340 -7.25 9.61 -13.26
C ALA A 340 -7.11 8.38 -14.19
N LYS A 341 -7.82 7.29 -13.90
CA LYS A 341 -7.76 6.08 -14.73
C LYS A 341 -8.37 6.28 -16.12
N LEU A 342 -9.45 7.04 -16.24
CA LEU A 342 -10.02 7.42 -17.55
C LEU A 342 -9.07 8.30 -18.36
N LYS A 343 -8.34 9.21 -17.71
CA LYS A 343 -7.32 10.04 -18.35
C LYS A 343 -6.16 9.18 -18.87
N GLU A 344 -5.61 8.30 -18.04
CA GLU A 344 -4.58 7.33 -18.43
C GLU A 344 -5.04 6.47 -19.61
N CYS A 345 -6.26 5.91 -19.54
CA CYS A 345 -6.85 5.13 -20.63
C CYS A 345 -6.99 5.94 -21.92
N LYS A 346 -7.41 7.21 -21.83
CA LYS A 346 -7.54 8.11 -22.98
C LYS A 346 -6.17 8.39 -23.62
N GLU A 347 -5.16 8.68 -22.81
CA GLU A 347 -3.79 8.97 -23.28
C GLU A 347 -3.16 7.75 -23.93
N TRP A 348 -3.31 6.58 -23.31
CA TRP A 348 -2.83 5.32 -23.87
C TRP A 348 -3.53 4.97 -25.19
N LEU A 349 -4.87 5.11 -25.27
CA LEU A 349 -5.61 4.91 -26.52
C LEU A 349 -5.19 5.88 -27.62
N LYS A 350 -4.84 7.13 -27.26
CA LYS A 350 -4.29 8.11 -28.20
C LYS A 350 -2.90 7.69 -28.69
N ALA A 351 -2.06 7.09 -27.86
CA ALA A 351 -0.74 6.61 -28.27
C ALA A 351 -0.84 5.35 -29.15
N SER A 352 -1.75 4.42 -28.81
CA SER A 352 -1.95 3.15 -29.53
C SER A 352 -2.84 3.24 -30.77
N ARG A 353 -2.87 4.40 -31.44
CA ARG A 353 -3.69 4.62 -32.66
C ARG A 353 -3.24 3.76 -33.84
N THR A 354 -1.95 3.44 -33.92
CA THR A 354 -1.35 2.66 -35.01
C THR A 354 -1.36 1.15 -34.74
N THR A 355 -1.47 0.74 -33.48
CA THR A 355 -1.43 -0.67 -33.04
C THR A 355 -2.66 -1.46 -33.46
N ASN A 356 -2.56 -2.75 -33.77
CA ASN A 356 -3.71 -3.60 -34.12
C ASN A 356 -4.87 -3.48 -33.10
N ILE A 357 -6.12 -3.43 -33.60
CA ILE A 357 -7.33 -3.28 -32.79
C ILE A 357 -7.51 -4.45 -31.82
N HIS A 358 -7.15 -5.67 -32.22
CA HIS A 358 -7.24 -6.86 -31.36
C HIS A 358 -6.30 -6.76 -30.16
N ASP A 359 -5.06 -6.30 -30.36
CA ASP A 359 -4.11 -6.09 -29.26
C ASP A 359 -4.57 -4.98 -28.31
N VAL A 360 -5.11 -3.90 -28.88
CA VAL A 360 -5.68 -2.79 -28.10
C VAL A 360 -6.85 -3.29 -27.25
N LYS A 361 -7.76 -4.09 -27.83
CA LYS A 361 -8.91 -4.68 -27.14
C LYS A 361 -8.47 -5.64 -26.04
N SER A 362 -7.57 -6.58 -26.34
CA SER A 362 -7.03 -7.54 -25.36
C SER A 362 -6.37 -6.83 -24.16
N ARG A 363 -5.61 -5.76 -24.40
CA ARG A 363 -5.03 -4.95 -23.32
C ARG A 363 -6.07 -4.16 -22.54
N LEU A 364 -7.09 -3.60 -23.20
CA LEU A 364 -8.23 -2.95 -22.52
C LEU A 364 -8.98 -3.93 -21.63
N ASP A 365 -9.25 -5.15 -22.11
CA ASP A 365 -9.95 -6.18 -21.35
C ASP A 365 -9.19 -6.55 -20.09
N ARG A 366 -7.87 -6.80 -20.20
CA ARG A 366 -7.01 -7.03 -19.04
C ARG A 366 -7.02 -5.87 -18.04
N SER A 367 -6.98 -4.63 -18.53
CA SER A 367 -7.05 -3.43 -17.70
C SER A 367 -8.40 -3.31 -16.96
N LEU A 368 -9.51 -3.59 -17.65
CA LEU A 368 -10.86 -3.60 -17.07
C LEU A 368 -11.01 -4.71 -16.02
N VAL A 369 -10.54 -5.93 -16.31
CA VAL A 369 -10.55 -7.05 -15.36
C VAL A 369 -9.77 -6.68 -14.10
N GLY A 370 -8.59 -6.09 -14.24
CA GLY A 370 -7.81 -5.59 -13.10
C GLY A 370 -8.57 -4.53 -12.29
N TYR A 371 -9.23 -3.57 -12.96
CA TYR A 371 -10.08 -2.58 -12.29
C TYR A 371 -11.24 -3.23 -11.55
N TYR A 372 -11.88 -4.24 -12.14
CA TYR A 372 -13.01 -4.95 -11.54
C TYR A 372 -12.58 -5.79 -10.33
N ASN A 373 -11.40 -6.42 -10.37
CA ASN A 373 -10.86 -7.18 -9.24
C ASN A 373 -10.79 -6.34 -7.96
N TYR A 374 -10.48 -5.04 -8.09
CA TYR A 374 -10.39 -4.14 -6.96
C TYR A 374 -11.71 -3.42 -6.67
N TYR A 375 -12.35 -2.81 -7.67
CA TYR A 375 -13.49 -1.92 -7.43
C TYR A 375 -14.86 -2.60 -7.42
N CYS A 376 -15.00 -3.85 -7.86
CA CYS A 376 -16.29 -4.56 -7.78
C CYS A 376 -16.57 -5.09 -6.38
N VAL A 377 -16.78 -4.16 -5.46
CA VAL A 377 -17.23 -4.40 -4.10
C VAL A 377 -18.75 -4.22 -4.00
N THR A 378 -19.39 -4.74 -2.94
CA THR A 378 -20.82 -4.54 -2.66
C THR A 378 -21.21 -3.06 -2.81
N ASP A 379 -22.39 -2.79 -3.39
CA ASP A 379 -22.95 -1.45 -3.61
C ASP A 379 -22.21 -0.54 -4.61
N ASN A 380 -21.07 -0.96 -5.18
CA ASN A 380 -20.29 -0.15 -6.14
C ASN A 380 -20.51 -0.52 -7.62
N ILE A 381 -21.27 -1.58 -7.94
CA ILE A 381 -21.42 -2.09 -9.32
C ILE A 381 -21.90 -0.99 -10.28
N LYS A 382 -22.87 -0.17 -9.88
CA LYS A 382 -23.41 0.92 -10.73
C LYS A 382 -22.32 1.90 -11.16
N HIS A 383 -21.42 2.26 -10.25
CA HIS A 383 -20.30 3.15 -10.57
C HIS A 383 -19.25 2.49 -11.47
N VAL A 384 -18.98 1.20 -11.27
CA VAL A 384 -18.08 0.43 -12.15
C VAL A 384 -18.67 0.27 -13.55
N SER A 385 -19.98 0.03 -13.67
CA SER A 385 -20.68 -0.01 -14.96
C SER A 385 -20.60 1.33 -15.68
N ASN A 386 -20.80 2.45 -14.97
CA ASN A 386 -20.61 3.79 -15.54
C ASN A 386 -19.17 4.02 -16.02
N PHE A 387 -18.16 3.48 -15.32
CA PHE A 387 -16.77 3.53 -15.76
C PHE A 387 -16.57 2.72 -17.05
N LYS A 388 -17.09 1.48 -17.12
CA LYS A 388 -17.08 0.66 -18.33
C LYS A 388 -17.70 1.39 -19.52
N ASP A 389 -18.85 2.05 -19.32
CA ASP A 389 -19.52 2.81 -20.38
C ASP A 389 -18.70 3.99 -20.89
N LYS A 390 -17.99 4.68 -19.99
CA LYS A 390 -17.05 5.74 -20.39
C LYS A 390 -15.87 5.19 -21.18
N VAL A 391 -15.30 4.04 -20.78
CA VAL A 391 -14.24 3.36 -21.53
C VAL A 391 -14.73 2.91 -22.90
N ARG A 392 -15.95 2.35 -22.99
CA ARG A 392 -16.61 1.98 -24.25
C ARG A 392 -16.71 3.18 -25.20
N ARG A 393 -17.19 4.33 -24.72
CA ARG A 393 -17.27 5.57 -25.52
C ARG A 393 -15.90 6.10 -25.93
N LEU A 394 -14.89 6.00 -25.07
CA LEU A 394 -13.51 6.39 -25.39
C LEU A 394 -12.92 5.48 -26.48
N PHE A 395 -13.17 4.17 -26.40
CA PHE A 395 -12.70 3.22 -27.40
C PHE A 395 -13.33 3.49 -28.76
N PHE A 396 -14.65 3.70 -28.82
CA PHE A 396 -15.34 4.13 -30.04
C PHE A 396 -14.72 5.39 -30.66
N LYS A 397 -14.52 6.43 -29.83
CA LYS A 397 -13.93 7.70 -30.28
C LYS A 397 -12.55 7.52 -30.90
N TRP A 398 -11.70 6.70 -30.27
CA TRP A 398 -10.33 6.53 -30.74
C TRP A 398 -10.22 5.57 -31.91
N MET A 399 -11.09 4.57 -32.04
CA MET A 399 -11.16 3.74 -33.25
C MET A 399 -11.49 4.58 -34.49
N ASN A 400 -12.42 5.52 -34.36
CA ASN A 400 -12.78 6.45 -35.44
C ASN A 400 -11.77 7.57 -35.71
N ARG A 401 -10.65 7.61 -34.99
CA ARG A 401 -9.58 8.59 -35.17
C ARG A 401 -8.24 7.95 -35.53
N ARG A 402 -8.28 6.70 -36.03
CA ARG A 402 -7.11 5.95 -36.50
C ARG A 402 -6.76 6.28 -37.96
N SER A 403 -7.75 6.61 -38.77
CA SER A 403 -7.59 7.04 -40.16
C SER A 403 -8.39 8.30 -40.45
N GLN A 404 -8.19 8.88 -41.65
CA GLN A 404 -8.93 10.06 -42.12
C GLN A 404 -10.42 9.77 -42.40
N LYS A 405 -10.84 8.50 -42.41
CA LYS A 405 -12.23 8.07 -42.62
C LYS A 405 -12.80 7.48 -41.33
N LYS A 406 -14.08 7.74 -41.05
CA LYS A 406 -14.79 7.12 -39.92
C LYS A 406 -14.95 5.62 -40.18
N SER A 407 -14.32 4.77 -39.36
CA SER A 407 -14.38 3.31 -39.51
C SER A 407 -15.72 2.71 -39.06
N PHE A 408 -16.35 3.28 -38.03
CA PHE A 408 -17.58 2.77 -37.42
C PHE A 408 -18.60 3.89 -37.17
N ASN A 409 -19.86 3.67 -37.55
CA ASN A 409 -20.99 4.34 -36.89
C ASN A 409 -21.32 3.62 -35.57
N TRP A 410 -22.17 4.19 -34.73
CA TRP A 410 -22.45 3.62 -33.40
C TRP A 410 -23.08 2.22 -33.49
N ASP A 411 -23.97 1.98 -34.45
CA ASP A 411 -24.64 0.68 -34.60
C ASP A 411 -23.67 -0.43 -35.04
N LYS A 412 -22.80 -0.16 -36.02
CA LYS A 412 -21.73 -1.09 -36.41
C LYS A 412 -20.76 -1.33 -35.25
N TYR A 413 -20.52 -0.33 -34.40
CA TYR A 413 -19.71 -0.51 -33.20
C TYR A 413 -20.41 -1.39 -32.15
N VAL A 414 -21.72 -1.24 -31.96
CA VAL A 414 -22.51 -2.13 -31.10
C VAL A 414 -22.47 -3.57 -31.63
N LEU A 415 -22.60 -3.78 -32.95
CA LEU A 415 -22.44 -5.10 -33.57
C LEU A 415 -21.03 -5.68 -33.36
N PHE A 416 -19.99 -4.85 -33.51
CA PHE A 416 -18.62 -5.25 -33.20
C PHE A 416 -18.48 -5.70 -31.74
N LEU A 417 -19.08 -4.98 -30.79
CA LEU A 417 -19.07 -5.34 -29.38
C LEU A 417 -19.94 -6.57 -29.05
N LYS A 418 -20.92 -6.93 -29.88
CA LYS A 418 -21.62 -8.22 -29.72
C LYS A 418 -20.68 -9.38 -30.01
N LYS A 419 -19.81 -9.26 -31.03
CA LYS A 419 -18.79 -10.28 -31.36
C LYS A 419 -17.60 -10.26 -30.39
N PHE A 420 -17.18 -9.08 -29.93
CA PHE A 420 -16.06 -8.90 -29.01
C PHE A 420 -16.49 -8.13 -27.75
N PRO A 421 -17.26 -8.76 -26.85
CA PRO A 421 -17.83 -8.08 -25.68
C PRO A 421 -16.74 -7.59 -24.72
N PHE A 422 -17.05 -6.49 -24.02
CA PHE A 422 -16.24 -6.09 -22.87
C PHE A 422 -16.58 -6.97 -21.67
N PRO A 423 -15.61 -7.23 -20.79
CA PRO A 423 -15.85 -7.90 -19.52
C PRO A 423 -16.96 -7.20 -18.73
N VAL A 424 -17.85 -7.99 -18.12
CA VAL A 424 -18.99 -7.51 -17.34
C VAL A 424 -18.61 -7.38 -15.86
N PRO A 425 -18.87 -6.24 -15.21
CA PRO A 425 -18.62 -6.09 -13.79
C PRO A 425 -19.63 -6.93 -12.99
N ARG A 426 -19.14 -7.75 -12.07
CA ARG A 426 -19.91 -8.51 -11.08
C ARG A 426 -19.29 -8.30 -9.71
N THR A 427 -20.08 -8.34 -8.65
CA THR A 427 -19.54 -8.26 -7.28
C THR A 427 -18.52 -9.36 -7.07
N LYS A 428 -17.29 -8.99 -6.72
CA LYS A 428 -16.20 -9.91 -6.41
C LYS A 428 -15.90 -9.98 -4.93
N VAL A 429 -16.16 -8.88 -4.21
CA VAL A 429 -15.89 -8.79 -2.77
C VAL A 429 -17.13 -8.31 -2.05
N SER A 430 -17.63 -9.14 -1.14
CA SER A 430 -18.66 -8.74 -0.18
C SER A 430 -18.00 -7.99 0.97
N ILE A 431 -18.37 -6.72 1.21
CA ILE A 431 -17.83 -5.90 2.30
C ILE A 431 -18.44 -6.27 3.66
N PHE A 432 -19.62 -6.88 3.64
CA PHE A 432 -20.38 -7.20 4.85
C PHE A 432 -20.08 -8.61 5.36
N GLU A 433 -19.47 -9.44 4.53
CA GLU A 433 -18.97 -10.75 4.93
C GLU A 433 -17.50 -10.64 5.31
N LEU A 434 -17.22 -10.86 6.59
CA LEU A 434 -15.87 -10.98 7.08
C LEU A 434 -15.33 -12.38 6.77
N LYS A 435 -14.04 -12.44 6.43
CA LYS A 435 -13.36 -13.74 6.33
C LYS A 435 -13.20 -14.31 7.73
N ARG A 436 -13.35 -15.63 7.87
CA ARG A 436 -13.09 -16.34 9.14
C ARG A 436 -11.73 -15.96 9.74
N GLU A 437 -10.73 -15.80 8.89
CA GLU A 437 -9.35 -15.40 9.24
C GLU A 437 -9.19 -13.98 9.78
N ILE A 438 -10.22 -13.13 9.75
CA ILE A 438 -10.16 -11.72 10.22
C ILE A 438 -11.21 -11.45 11.31
N ASN A 439 -12.10 -12.42 11.59
CA ASN A 439 -13.15 -12.26 12.60
C ASN A 439 -12.60 -12.02 14.01
N TYR A 440 -11.42 -12.55 14.33
CA TYR A 440 -10.80 -12.36 15.65
C TYR A 440 -10.41 -10.91 15.95
N ILE A 441 -10.45 -10.02 14.95
CA ILE A 441 -10.07 -8.60 15.08
C ILE A 441 -11.19 -7.77 15.73
N LEU A 442 -12.43 -8.26 15.73
CA LEU A 442 -13.63 -7.55 16.19
C LEU A 442 -14.08 -7.92 17.59
#